data_AF-A0A973IIW8-F1
#
_entry.id   AF-A0A973IIW8-F1
#
_cell.length_a   1.000
_cell.length_b   1.000
_cell.length_c   1.000
_cell.angle_alpha   90.00
_cell.angle_beta   90.00
_cell.angle_gamma   90.00
#
_symmetry.space_group_name_H-M   'P 1'
#
loop_
_entity.id
_entity.type
_entity.pdbx_description
1 polymer ?
#
loop_
_entity_poly.entity_id
_entity_poly.type
_entity_poly.pdbx_seq_one_letter_code
_entity_poly.pdbx_strand_id
1 'polypeptide(L)'
;MEILIHNDGMDADEFHQLAGGETGTTLRKTAKDYLGRENLSENQVKEIKRKGGDEYEALIRKMTEHALNVINLPLNSAITLEIDFDGGIKD
;
A
#
# COMPACT_ATOMS: atom_id res chain seq x y z
N MET A 1 -4.40 10.85 -3.89
CA MET A 1 -4.14 9.44 -3.52
C MET A 1 -2.65 9.18 -3.26
N GLU A 2 -2.34 8.76 -2.04
CA GLU A 2 -1.01 8.34 -1.60
C GLU A 2 -1.03 6.89 -1.11
N ILE A 3 0.13 6.23 -1.18
CA ILE A 3 0.29 4.88 -0.63
C ILE A 3 1.11 5.01 0.65
N LEU A 4 0.54 4.54 1.75
CA LEU A 4 1.20 4.44 3.03
C LEU A 4 1.72 3.01 3.21
N ILE A 5 2.81 2.89 3.97
CA ILE A 5 3.33 1.59 4.38
C ILE A 5 3.03 1.48 5.87
N HIS A 6 2.20 0.51 6.23
CA HIS A 6 1.85 0.18 7.60
C HIS A 6 2.87 -0.82 8.16
N ASN A 7 3.22 -0.67 9.43
CA ASN A 7 4.07 -1.63 10.14
C ASN A 7 3.18 -2.60 10.93
N ASP A 8 3.18 -3.89 10.56
CA ASP A 8 2.40 -4.95 11.21
C ASP A 8 3.20 -5.78 12.21
N GLY A 9 4.38 -5.31 12.62
CA GLY A 9 5.24 -6.01 13.60
C GLY A 9 6.69 -6.16 13.19
N MET A 10 7.14 -5.43 12.17
CA MET A 10 8.55 -5.24 11.85
C MET A 10 9.24 -4.37 12.92
N ASP A 11 10.52 -4.61 13.16
CA ASP A 11 11.34 -3.77 14.03
C ASP A 11 11.30 -2.30 13.55
N ALA A 12 11.31 -1.34 14.48
CA ALA A 12 11.11 0.07 14.16
C ALA A 12 12.25 0.66 13.31
N ASP A 13 13.50 0.25 13.56
CA ASP A 13 14.65 0.74 12.80
C ASP A 13 14.66 0.11 11.40
N GLU A 14 14.37 -1.19 11.31
CA GLU A 14 14.21 -1.91 10.04
C GLU A 14 13.08 -1.29 9.20
N PHE A 15 11.93 -1.02 9.82
CA PHE A 15 10.79 -0.40 9.17
C PHE A 15 11.11 1.02 8.70
N HIS A 16 11.76 1.85 9.51
CA HIS A 16 12.14 3.20 9.10
C HIS A 16 13.12 3.18 7.92
N GLN A 17 14.09 2.26 7.92
CA GLN A 17 15.02 2.10 6.80
C GLN A 17 14.30 1.67 5.52
N LEU A 18 13.37 0.71 5.64
CA LEU A 18 12.58 0.22 4.52
C LEU A 18 11.66 1.34 3.99
N ALA A 19 10.83 1.92 4.85
CA ALA A 19 9.79 2.87 4.47
C ALA A 19 10.35 4.23 3.99
N GLY A 20 11.48 4.65 4.55
CA GLY A 20 12.17 5.89 4.19
C GLY A 20 13.18 5.75 3.04
N GLY A 21 13.56 4.52 2.69
CA GLY A 21 14.55 4.24 1.65
C GLY A 21 14.00 4.08 0.24
N GLU A 22 14.88 3.63 -0.66
CA GLU A 22 14.55 3.28 -2.04
C GLU A 22 13.50 2.16 -2.12
N THR A 23 13.58 1.19 -1.22
CA THR A 23 12.61 0.09 -1.08
C THR A 23 11.20 0.64 -0.85
N GLY A 24 11.02 1.52 0.13
CA GLY A 24 9.73 2.15 0.43
C GLY A 24 9.23 3.04 -0.71
N THR A 25 10.13 3.73 -1.41
CA THR A 25 9.75 4.49 -2.61
C THR A 25 9.23 3.57 -3.72
N THR A 26 9.90 2.44 -3.92
CA THR A 26 9.53 1.45 -4.94
C THR A 26 8.23 0.75 -4.59
N LEU A 27 8.02 0.36 -3.33
CA LEU A 27 6.75 -0.20 -2.83
C LEU A 27 5.55 0.71 -3.15
N ARG A 28 5.67 2.00 -2.79
CA ARG A 28 4.60 2.98 -3.05
C ARG A 28 4.35 3.16 -4.54
N LYS A 29 5.41 3.21 -5.35
CA LYS A 29 5.29 3.34 -6.81
C LYS A 29 4.59 2.12 -7.42
N THR A 30 5.04 0.91 -7.09
CA THR A 30 4.46 -0.32 -7.62
C THR A 30 3.00 -0.50 -7.20
N ALA A 31 2.65 -0.13 -5.96
CA ALA A 31 1.26 -0.13 -5.53
C ALA A 31 0.39 0.86 -6.34
N LYS A 32 0.89 2.07 -6.61
CA LYS A 32 0.20 3.02 -7.49
C LYS A 32 0.05 2.47 -8.91
N ASP A 33 1.09 1.84 -9.44
CA ASP A 33 1.06 1.22 -10.78
C ASP A 33 0.04 0.07 -10.85
N TYR A 34 -0.10 -0.71 -9.76
CA TYR A 34 -1.12 -1.75 -9.64
C TYR A 34 -2.54 -1.17 -9.73
N LEU A 35 -2.84 -0.11 -8.97
CA LEU A 35 -4.15 0.56 -9.03
C LEU A 35 -4.45 1.11 -10.43
N GLY A 36 -3.42 1.68 -11.10
CA GLY A 36 -3.53 2.13 -12.48
C GLY A 36 -3.81 0.99 -13.47
N ARG A 37 -3.18 -0.18 -13.26
CA ARG A 37 -3.40 -1.38 -14.09
C ARG A 37 -4.81 -1.97 -13.93
N GLU A 38 -5.35 -1.95 -12.71
CA GLU A 38 -6.74 -2.35 -12.46
C GLU A 38 -7.77 -1.34 -13.00
N ASN A 39 -7.30 -0.24 -13.62
CA ASN A 39 -8.12 0.84 -14.15
C ASN A 39 -9.05 1.45 -13.07
N LEU A 40 -8.59 1.47 -11.82
CA LEU A 40 -9.33 2.00 -10.70
C LEU A 40 -9.03 3.49 -10.53
N SER A 41 -10.05 4.31 -10.70
CA SER A 41 -9.98 5.75 -10.37
C SER A 41 -10.01 5.97 -8.85
N GLU A 42 -9.48 7.11 -8.40
CA GLU A 42 -9.51 7.49 -6.98
C GLU A 42 -10.93 7.42 -6.39
N ASN A 43 -11.94 7.86 -7.15
CA ASN A 43 -13.34 7.80 -6.72
C ASN A 43 -13.86 6.36 -6.55
N GLN A 44 -13.45 5.44 -7.43
CA GLN A 44 -13.81 4.02 -7.30
C GLN A 44 -13.15 3.42 -6.07
N VAL A 45 -11.86 3.66 -5.84
CA VAL A 45 -11.19 3.12 -4.66
C VAL A 45 -11.76 3.74 -3.37
N LYS A 46 -12.10 5.04 -3.37
CA LYS A 46 -12.84 5.68 -2.27
C LYS A 46 -14.18 5.01 -2.01
N GLU A 47 -14.92 4.66 -3.06
CA GLU A 47 -16.21 3.97 -2.93
C GLU A 47 -16.03 2.55 -2.37
N ILE A 48 -15.02 1.81 -2.84
CA ILE A 48 -14.65 0.48 -2.32
C ILE A 48 -14.29 0.58 -0.83
N LYS A 49 -13.43 1.53 -0.45
CA LYS A 49 -13.08 1.79 0.97
C LYS A 49 -14.29 2.17 1.80
N ARG A 50 -15.19 3.01 1.27
CA ARG A 50 -16.40 3.46 1.95
C ARG A 50 -17.41 2.33 2.16
N LYS A 51 -17.56 1.45 1.17
CA LYS A 51 -18.36 0.21 1.29
C LYS A 51 -17.73 -0.73 2.31
N GLY A 52 -16.40 -0.71 2.40
CA GLY A 52 -15.64 -1.55 3.31
C GLY A 52 -15.77 -3.04 2.98
N GLY A 53 -15.29 -3.87 3.89
CA GLY A 53 -15.40 -5.32 3.80
C GLY A 53 -14.44 -5.97 2.81
N ASP A 54 -14.77 -7.20 2.44
CA ASP A 54 -13.89 -8.14 1.73
C ASP A 54 -13.30 -7.58 0.43
N GLU A 55 -14.02 -6.71 -0.29
CA GLU A 55 -13.55 -6.15 -1.56
C GLU A 55 -12.39 -5.17 -1.35
N TYR A 56 -12.47 -4.32 -0.33
CA TYR A 56 -11.38 -3.41 0.01
C TYR A 56 -10.19 -4.18 0.58
N GLU A 57 -10.43 -5.13 1.47
CA GLU A 57 -9.37 -5.98 2.04
C GLU A 57 -8.65 -6.79 0.95
N ALA A 58 -9.40 -7.36 -0.01
CA ALA A 58 -8.82 -8.08 -1.13
C ALA A 58 -7.99 -7.16 -2.04
N LEU A 59 -8.42 -5.91 -2.24
CA LEU A 59 -7.67 -4.92 -3.01
C LEU A 59 -6.34 -4.58 -2.32
N ILE A 60 -6.38 -4.22 -1.04
CA ILE A 60 -5.19 -3.92 -0.22
C ILE A 60 -4.24 -5.10 -0.21
N ARG A 61 -4.75 -6.31 0.00
CA ARG A 61 -3.96 -7.54 -0.01
C ARG A 61 -3.27 -7.76 -1.36
N LYS A 62 -4.02 -7.76 -2.46
CA LYS A 62 -3.45 -7.99 -3.81
C LYS A 62 -2.43 -6.92 -4.19
N MET A 63 -2.70 -5.66 -3.84
CA MET A 63 -1.79 -4.54 -4.06
C MET A 63 -0.49 -4.72 -3.26
N THR A 64 -0.59 -5.09 -1.99
CA THR A 64 0.56 -5.37 -1.11
C THR A 64 1.37 -6.56 -1.64
N GLU A 65 0.72 -7.68 -1.93
CA GLU A 65 1.36 -8.88 -2.50
C GLU A 65 2.05 -8.57 -3.84
N HIS A 66 1.44 -7.77 -4.71
CA HIS A 66 2.04 -7.36 -5.98
C HIS A 66 3.30 -6.52 -5.75
N ALA A 67 3.23 -5.52 -4.87
CA ALA A 67 4.35 -4.66 -4.57
C ALA A 67 5.53 -5.44 -3.97
N LEU A 68 5.28 -6.30 -2.99
CA LEU A 68 6.29 -7.18 -2.37
C LEU A 68 6.95 -8.08 -3.41
N ASN A 69 6.17 -8.70 -4.30
CA ASN A 69 6.70 -9.56 -5.36
C ASN A 69 7.61 -8.81 -6.34
N VAL A 70 7.22 -7.60 -6.76
CA VAL A 70 8.02 -6.81 -7.71
C VAL A 70 9.39 -6.43 -7.14
N ILE A 71 9.46 -6.16 -5.83
CA ILE A 71 10.71 -5.80 -5.16
C ILE A 71 11.42 -7.00 -4.51
N ASN A 72 10.93 -8.22 -4.76
CA ASN A 72 11.46 -9.48 -4.21
C ASN A 72 11.52 -9.51 -2.67
N LEU A 73 10.56 -8.87 -1.98
CA LEU A 73 10.39 -9.03 -0.55
C LEU A 73 9.50 -10.24 -0.21
N PRO A 74 9.71 -10.87 0.95
CA PRO A 74 8.84 -11.95 1.42
C PRO A 74 7.38 -11.50 1.54
N LEU A 75 6.44 -12.34 1.09
CA LEU A 75 5.00 -12.04 1.23
C LEU A 75 4.51 -12.04 2.68
N ASN A 76 5.29 -12.62 3.58
CA ASN A 76 5.08 -12.58 5.03
C ASN A 76 5.87 -11.45 5.71
N SER A 77 6.39 -10.48 4.94
CA SER A 77 6.91 -9.24 5.52
C SER A 77 5.83 -8.62 6.40
N ALA A 78 6.20 -8.18 7.60
CA ALA A 78 5.30 -7.54 8.56
C ALA A 78 4.97 -6.10 8.16
N ILE A 79 4.56 -5.90 6.91
CA ILE A 79 4.11 -4.63 6.36
C ILE A 79 2.87 -4.83 5.49
N THR A 80 1.97 -3.84 5.53
CA THR A 80 0.80 -3.76 4.65
C THR A 80 0.79 -2.40 3.95
N LEU A 81 0.36 -2.36 2.68
CA LEU A 81 0.22 -1.10 1.97
C LEU A 81 -1.21 -0.58 2.10
N GLU A 82 -1.36 0.67 2.53
CA GLU A 82 -2.64 1.33 2.70
C GLU A 82 -2.82 2.46 1.69
N ILE A 83 -4.07 2.77 1.35
CA ILE A 83 -4.41 3.85 0.44
C ILE A 83 -4.93 5.04 1.26
N ASP A 84 -4.17 6.12 1.22
CA ASP A 84 -4.56 7.41 1.76
C ASP A 84 -5.14 8.30 0.65
N PHE A 85 -6.26 8.93 0.98
CA PHE A 85 -7.02 9.77 0.07
C PHE A 85 -6.93 11.25 0.41
N ASP A 86 -6.50 11.58 1.62
CA ASP A 86 -6.47 12.95 2.13
C ASP A 86 -5.15 13.67 1.85
N GLY A 87 -4.16 12.97 1.26
CA GLY A 87 -2.97 13.61 0.71
C GLY A 87 -2.21 14.42 1.76
N GLY A 88 -2.04 13.83 2.95
CA GLY A 88 -1.22 14.42 4.01
C GLY A 88 -1.77 15.70 4.64
N ILE A 89 -3.05 16.06 4.45
CA ILE A 89 -3.68 17.07 5.31
C ILE A 89 -3.93 16.44 6.67
N LYS A 90 -2.95 16.56 7.56
CA LYS A 90 -3.15 16.47 9.01
C LYS A 90 -4.13 17.59 9.40
N ASP A 91 -5.31 17.22 9.88
CA ASP A 91 -6.08 18.10 10.77
C ASP A 91 -5.34 18.25 12.11
#